data_AF-A0A522SF48-F1
#
_entry.id   AF-A0A522SF48-F1
#
_cell.length_a   1.000
_cell.length_b   1.000
_cell.length_c   1.000
_cell.angle_alpha   90.00
_cell.angle_beta   90.00
_cell.angle_gamma   90.00
#
_symmetry.space_group_name_H-M   'P 1'
#
loop_
_entity.id
_entity.type
_entity.pdbx_description
1 polymer ?
#
loop_
_entity_poly.entity_id
_entity_poly.type
_entity_poly.pdbx_seq_one_letter_code
_entity_poly.pdbx_strand_id
1 'polypeptide(L)'
;MTVEPIRCHIKERSLLALIAARKLKNPRAAVTLGKTIYLWNTDKQTFLSDKSWLQHELCHVNQFHHYGYFSFLFRYFIENIRHGYLNNKFETEARSAETGDFPGKRLYEFS
;
A
#
# COMPACT_ATOMS: atom_id res chain seq x y z
N MET A 1 -3.90 -20.96 17.20
CA MET A 1 -3.16 -20.79 15.93
C MET A 1 -2.45 -19.45 16.02
N THR A 2 -1.13 -19.43 16.10
CA THR A 2 -0.34 -18.19 16.09
C THR A 2 -0.29 -17.69 14.65
N VAL A 3 -0.84 -16.52 14.39
CA VAL A 3 -0.71 -15.88 13.07
C VAL A 3 0.65 -15.18 13.08
N GLU A 4 1.61 -15.73 12.34
CA GLU A 4 2.92 -15.10 12.17
C GLU A 4 2.74 -13.72 11.52
N PRO A 5 3.33 -12.65 12.10
CA PRO A 5 3.16 -11.31 11.56
C PRO A 5 3.85 -11.16 10.20
N ILE A 6 3.22 -10.43 9.28
CA ILE A 6 3.82 -10.08 8.01
C ILE A 6 4.86 -8.98 8.26
N ARG A 7 6.13 -9.31 8.06
CA ARG A 7 7.21 -8.32 8.11
C ARG A 7 7.16 -7.41 6.87
N CYS A 8 6.93 -6.13 7.12
CA CYS A 8 6.89 -5.03 6.18
C CYS A 8 8.17 -4.19 6.28
N HIS A 9 8.63 -3.69 5.13
CA HIS A 9 9.77 -2.79 5.05
C HIS A 9 9.31 -1.40 4.63
N ILE A 10 9.87 -0.35 5.23
CA ILE A 10 9.58 1.03 4.81
C ILE A 10 10.86 1.65 4.23
N LYS A 11 10.76 2.16 2.99
CA LYS A 11 11.86 2.83 2.29
C LYS A 11 11.49 4.25 1.93
N GLU A 12 12.14 5.21 2.58
CA GLU A 12 11.98 6.64 2.32
C GLU A 12 12.75 7.10 1.07
N ARG A 13 12.39 8.28 0.55
CA ARG A 13 13.04 8.93 -0.61
C ARG A 13 13.13 8.03 -1.86
N SER A 14 12.10 7.22 -2.07
CA SER A 14 12.08 6.28 -3.19
C SER A 14 11.75 6.96 -4.52
N LEU A 15 12.57 6.70 -5.55
CA LEU A 15 12.30 7.15 -6.92
C LEU A 15 10.98 6.59 -7.48
N LEU A 16 10.60 5.38 -7.06
CA LEU A 16 9.31 4.80 -7.44
C LEU A 16 8.15 5.63 -6.87
N ALA A 17 8.25 6.00 -5.59
CA ALA A 17 7.23 6.81 -4.93
C ALA A 17 7.23 8.25 -5.47
N LEU A 18 8.37 8.79 -5.94
CA LEU A 18 8.42 10.05 -6.68
C LEU A 18 7.60 9.99 -7.99
N ILE A 19 7.75 8.91 -8.77
CA ILE A 19 6.98 8.74 -10.01
C ILE A 19 5.49 8.68 -9.71
N ALA A 20 5.10 7.94 -8.67
CA ALA A 20 3.71 7.88 -8.23
C ALA A 20 3.18 9.25 -7.77
N ALA A 21 3.93 9.98 -6.95
CA ALA A 21 3.59 11.33 -6.50
C ALA A 21 3.30 12.27 -7.69
N ARG A 22 4.15 12.24 -8.72
CA ARG A 22 3.96 13.03 -9.95
C ARG A 22 2.70 12.60 -10.72
N LYS A 23 2.45 11.30 -10.85
CA LYS A 23 1.27 10.77 -11.55
C LYS A 23 -0.03 11.12 -10.83
N LEU A 24 -0.03 11.08 -9.50
CA LEU A 24 -1.18 11.38 -8.65
C LEU A 24 -1.35 12.88 -8.38
N LYS A 25 -0.42 13.72 -8.86
CA LYS A 25 -0.36 15.16 -8.57
C LYS A 25 -0.42 15.48 -7.07
N ASN A 26 0.12 14.58 -6.24
CA ASN A 26 0.19 14.74 -4.79
C ASN A 26 1.67 14.95 -4.39
N PRO A 27 1.99 15.98 -3.59
CA PRO A 27 3.37 16.20 -3.14
C PRO A 27 3.91 15.07 -2.27
N ARG A 28 3.05 14.27 -1.62
CA ARG A 28 3.42 13.11 -0.81
C ARG A 28 2.83 11.84 -1.40
N ALA A 29 3.57 10.74 -1.37
CA ALA A 29 3.08 9.45 -1.86
C ALA A 29 3.67 8.29 -1.08
N ALA A 30 2.85 7.25 -0.92
CA ALA A 30 3.28 5.93 -0.54
C ALA A 30 2.91 4.99 -1.68
N VAL A 31 3.74 3.98 -1.92
CA VAL A 31 3.49 2.93 -2.90
C VAL A 31 3.93 1.61 -2.29
N THR A 32 3.02 0.66 -2.24
CA THR A 32 3.34 -0.69 -1.83
C THR A 32 3.74 -1.57 -3.02
N LEU A 33 4.87 -2.28 -2.90
CA LEU A 33 5.22 -3.41 -3.77
C LEU A 33 5.62 -4.61 -2.91
N GLY A 34 4.81 -5.67 -2.98
CA GLY A 34 5.04 -6.87 -2.17
C GLY A 34 4.90 -6.56 -0.69
N LYS A 35 6.01 -6.66 0.05
CA LYS A 35 6.10 -6.37 1.49
C LYS A 35 6.78 -5.02 1.78
N THR A 36 7.08 -4.23 0.76
CA THR A 36 7.81 -2.97 0.92
C THR A 36 6.93 -1.79 0.57
N ILE A 37 6.85 -0.83 1.48
CA ILE A 37 6.18 0.45 1.31
C ILE A 37 7.24 1.51 1.02
N TYR A 38 7.13 2.14 -0.14
CA TYR A 38 8.04 3.16 -0.62
C TYR A 38 7.41 4.54 -0.39
N LEU A 39 8.11 5.41 0.33
CA LEU A 39 7.63 6.75 0.68
C LEU A 39 8.36 7.82 -0.13
N TRP A 40 7.62 8.87 -0.51
CA TRP A 40 8.16 10.09 -1.10
C TRP A 40 7.62 11.32 -0.38
N ASN A 41 8.53 12.24 -0.05
CA ASN A 41 8.24 13.52 0.62
C ASN A 41 7.44 13.38 1.94
N THR A 42 7.61 12.25 2.61
CA THR A 42 7.13 11.93 3.95
C THR A 42 8.12 10.97 4.60
N ASP A 43 8.18 10.97 5.92
CA ASP A 43 9.01 10.05 6.70
C ASP A 43 8.15 8.91 7.29
N LYS A 44 8.83 7.86 7.78
CA LYS A 44 8.23 6.67 8.40
C LYS A 44 7.36 7.01 9.59
N GLN A 45 7.76 7.95 10.44
CA GLN A 45 7.00 8.29 11.65
C GLN A 45 5.69 9.00 11.30
N THR A 46 5.75 9.99 10.40
CA THR A 46 4.57 10.69 9.87
C THR A 46 3.61 9.70 9.20
N PHE A 47 4.12 8.81 8.34
CA PHE A 47 3.31 7.79 7.69
C PHE A 47 2.64 6.82 8.69
N LEU A 48 3.38 6.32 9.68
CA LEU A 48 2.84 5.40 10.70
C LEU A 48 1.85 6.06 11.66
N SER A 49 1.87 7.39 11.76
CA SER A 49 0.92 8.16 12.56
C SER A 49 -0.42 8.39 11.85
N ASP A 50 -0.42 8.35 10.51
CA ASP A 50 -1.63 8.46 9.69
C ASP A 50 -2.30 7.09 9.55
N LYS A 51 -3.32 6.85 10.38
CA LYS A 51 -4.01 5.55 10.44
C LYS A 51 -4.64 5.20 9.09
N SER A 52 -5.35 6.13 8.47
CA SER A 52 -6.02 5.91 7.17
C SER A 52 -5.01 5.51 6.10
N TRP A 53 -3.93 6.29 5.98
CA TRP A 53 -2.92 6.05 4.96
C TRP A 53 -2.15 4.75 5.19
N LEU A 54 -1.83 4.45 6.44
CA LEU A 54 -1.23 3.18 6.80
C LEU A 54 -2.13 1.99 6.44
N GLN A 55 -3.43 2.07 6.72
CA GLN A 55 -4.38 1.01 6.42
C GLN A 55 -4.53 0.77 4.92
N HIS A 56 -4.53 1.85 4.13
CA HIS A 56 -4.53 1.78 2.67
C HIS A 56 -3.35 0.94 2.15
N GLU A 57 -2.12 1.28 2.56
CA GLU A 57 -0.93 0.57 2.10
C GLU A 57 -0.85 -0.86 2.64
N LEU A 58 -1.29 -1.10 3.88
CA LEU A 58 -1.36 -2.45 4.43
C LEU A 58 -2.39 -3.34 3.71
N CYS A 59 -3.48 -2.76 3.19
CA CYS A 59 -4.40 -3.48 2.30
C CYS A 59 -3.66 -3.98 1.06
N HIS A 60 -2.83 -3.15 0.43
CA HIS A 60 -1.99 -3.58 -0.68
C HIS A 60 -1.01 -4.68 -0.29
N VAL A 61 -0.36 -4.59 0.87
CA VAL A 61 0.50 -5.68 1.38
C VAL A 61 -0.28 -6.98 1.49
N ASN A 62 -1.50 -6.93 2.01
CA ASN A 62 -2.38 -8.11 2.12
C ASN A 62 -2.80 -8.65 0.75
N GLN A 63 -3.15 -7.78 -0.20
CA GLN A 63 -3.47 -8.18 -1.57
C GLN A 63 -2.27 -8.85 -2.24
N PHE A 64 -1.06 -8.29 -2.08
CA PHE A 64 0.19 -8.91 -2.54
C PHE A 64 0.45 -10.27 -1.88
N HIS A 65 0.14 -10.40 -0.59
CA HIS A 65 0.27 -11.66 0.13
C HIS A 65 -0.74 -12.71 -0.35
N HIS A 66 -1.99 -12.32 -0.58
CA HIS A 66 -3.08 -13.21 -1.00
C HIS A 66 -2.94 -13.67 -2.47
N TYR A 67 -2.68 -12.73 -3.39
CA TYR A 67 -2.60 -13.04 -4.82
C TYR A 67 -1.19 -13.42 -5.28
N GLY A 68 -0.16 -13.09 -4.52
CA GLY A 68 1.25 -13.25 -4.90
C GLY A 68 1.76 -12.10 -5.77
N TYR A 69 3.07 -11.88 -5.75
CA TYR A 69 3.73 -10.67 -6.28
C TYR A 69 3.38 -10.36 -7.75
N PHE A 70 3.68 -11.30 -8.66
CA PHE A 70 3.47 -11.08 -10.10
C PHE A 70 1.99 -11.15 -10.50
N SER A 71 1.21 -12.04 -9.87
CA SER A 71 -0.22 -12.16 -10.18
C SER A 71 -0.97 -10.88 -9.80
N PHE A 72 -0.67 -10.29 -8.64
CA PHE A 72 -1.30 -9.05 -8.23
C PHE A 72 -0.96 -7.90 -9.17
N LEU A 73 0.32 -7.72 -9.54
CA LEU A 73 0.71 -6.66 -10.48
C LEU A 73 -0.03 -6.77 -11.82
N PHE A 74 -0.13 -7.98 -12.36
CA PHE A 74 -0.84 -8.21 -13.62
C PHE A 74 -2.34 -7.91 -13.50
N ARG A 75 -2.98 -8.40 -12.43
CA ARG A 75 -4.41 -8.15 -12.15
C ARG A 75 -4.68 -6.65 -11.96
N TYR A 76 -3.85 -5.99 -11.16
CA TYR A 76 -3.94 -4.55 -10.91
C TYR A 76 -3.77 -3.75 -12.20
N PHE A 77 -2.79 -4.12 -13.04
CA PHE A 77 -2.55 -3.46 -14.32
C PHE A 77 -3.73 -3.62 -15.29
N ILE A 78 -4.28 -4.83 -15.44
CA ILE A 78 -5.46 -5.08 -16.27
C ILE A 78 -6.66 -4.27 -15.77
N GLU A 79 -6.90 -4.27 -14.46
CA GLU A 79 -8.01 -3.55 -13.85
C GLU A 79 -7.87 -2.04 -14.10
N ASN A 80 -6.65 -1.51 -13.96
CA ASN A 80 -6.35 -0.10 -14.19
C ASN A 80 -6.52 0.30 -15.68
N ILE A 81 -6.18 -0.58 -16.63
CA ILE A 81 -6.44 -0.33 -18.06
C ILE A 81 -7.95 -0.30 -18.34
N ARG A 82 -8.72 -1.21 -17.74
CA ARG A 82 -10.16 -1.36 -18.02
C ARG A 82 -11.02 -0.28 -17.37
N HIS A 83 -10.70 0.10 -16.13
CA HIS A 83 -11.56 0.95 -15.30
C HIS A 83 -10.88 2.27 -14.87
N GLY A 84 -9.58 2.41 -15.10
CA GLY A 84 -8.78 3.52 -14.60
C GLY A 84 -8.42 3.38 -13.12
N TYR A 85 -7.60 4.31 -12.63
CA TYR A 85 -7.09 4.27 -11.25
C TYR A 85 -8.20 4.45 -10.20
N LEU A 86 -9.12 5.38 -10.45
CA LEU A 86 -10.17 5.72 -9.48
C LEU A 86 -11.17 4.58 -9.26
N ASN A 87 -11.48 3.80 -10.30
CA ASN A 87 -12.44 2.70 -10.25
C ASN A 87 -11.77 1.32 -10.20
N ASN A 88 -10.46 1.26 -10.01
CA ASN A 88 -9.76 0.00 -9.81
C ASN A 88 -10.26 -0.64 -8.51
N LYS A 89 -10.81 -1.86 -8.58
CA LYS A 89 -11.36 -2.56 -7.41
C LYS A 89 -10.37 -2.70 -6.26
N PHE A 90 -9.07 -2.83 -6.54
CA PHE A 90 -8.04 -2.94 -5.51
C PHE A 90 -7.81 -1.62 -4.78
N GLU A 91 -7.94 -0.49 -5.49
CA GLU A 91 -7.92 0.86 -4.90
C GLU A 91 -9.21 1.14 -4.12
N THR A 92 -10.36 0.66 -4.60
CA THR A 92 -11.63 0.76 -3.87
C THR A 92 -11.58 -0.04 -2.57
N GLU A 93 -11.01 -1.24 -2.58
CA GLU A 93 -10.77 -2.05 -1.38
C GLU A 93 -9.82 -1.32 -0.41
N ALA A 94 -8.71 -0.77 -0.91
CA ALA A 94 -7.76 -0.03 -0.09
C ALA A 94 -8.39 1.23 0.54
N ARG A 95 -9.20 1.99 -0.21
CA ARG A 95 -9.99 3.12 0.32
C ARG A 95 -11.02 2.69 1.36
N SER A 96 -11.66 1.55 1.16
CA SER A 96 -12.60 1.00 2.16
C SER A 96 -11.87 0.66 3.46
N ALA A 97 -10.61 0.22 3.37
CA ALA A 97 -9.78 -0.09 4.53
C ALA A 97 -9.35 1.15 5.34
N GLU A 98 -9.35 2.36 4.75
CA GLU A 98 -8.98 3.62 5.43
C GLU A 98 -9.88 3.97 6.62
N THR A 99 -11.13 3.48 6.61
CA THR A 99 -12.13 3.73 7.67
C THR A 99 -12.41 2.50 8.52
N GLY A 100 -11.94 1.31 8.11
CA GLY A 100 -12.18 0.06 8.79
C GLY A 100 -11.30 -0.13 10.02
N ASP A 101 -11.70 -1.03 10.92
CA ASP A 101 -10.83 -1.50 12.00
C ASP A 101 -9.83 -2.54 11.45
N PHE A 102 -8.95 -2.06 10.56
CA PHE A 102 -7.86 -2.90 10.07
C PHE A 102 -6.99 -3.28 11.28
N PRO A 103 -6.61 -4.57 11.45
CA PRO A 103 -5.85 -5.05 12.61
C PRO A 103 -4.39 -4.56 12.66
N GLY A 104 -4.09 -3.42 12.04
CA GLY A 104 -2.85 -2.92 11.44
C GLY A 104 -1.63 -2.73 12.34
N LYS A 105 -1.61 -3.29 13.55
CA LYS A 105 -0.38 -3.46 14.35
C LYS A 105 -0.22 -4.85 14.96
N ARG A 106 -1.27 -5.67 15.07
CA ARG A 106 -1.17 -7.04 15.60
C ARG A 106 -0.70 -8.07 14.58
N LEU A 107 -0.77 -7.74 13.28
CA LEU A 107 -0.46 -8.66 12.19
C LEU A 107 0.74 -8.21 11.32
N TYR A 108 1.34 -7.05 11.61
CA TYR A 108 2.41 -6.47 10.79
C TYR A 108 3.56 -5.97 11.65
N GLU A 109 4.77 -6.35 11.27
CA GLU A 109 6.02 -5.83 11.85
C GLU A 109 6.68 -4.87 10.85
N PHE A 110 7.16 -3.72 11.30
CA PHE A 110 7.85 -2.77 10.43
C PHE A 110 9.35 -2.74 10.74
N SER A 111 10.18 -3.14 9.78
CA SER A 111 11.63 -2.90 9.80
C SER A 111 11.95 -1.63 9.02
#